data_AF-A0A535BTF7-F1
#
_entry.id   AF-A0A535BTF7-F1
#
_cell.length_a   1.000
_cell.length_b   1.000
_cell.length_c   1.000
_cell.angle_alpha   90.00
_cell.angle_beta   90.00
_cell.angle_gamma   90.00
#
_symmetry.space_group_name_H-M   'P 1'
#
loop_
_entity.id
_entity.type
_entity.pdbx_description
1 polymer ?
#
loop_
_entity_poly.entity_id
_entity_poly.type
_entity_poly.pdbx_seq_one_letter_code
_entity_poly.pdbx_strand_id
1 'polypeptide(L)'
;MIKTESREDVLVYTTPVLEQDVEVTGPIAVHLWASSSAPDTDFVARLVDVYPNGYAQNLNDGIIRARYRNFSKGEQPTLIEPGKAYEYEIDLWATSNVFKAGHAIRLDITSSNFPRWDRNPNTGHDIGADDELAVAHQTILHDSEHPSYIVLPIVPIVAPPTAPPPEQ
;
A
#
# COMPACT_ATOMS: atom_id res chain seq x y z
N MET A 1 -5.73 -2.02 23.27
CA MET A 1 -4.78 -1.92 22.14
C MET A 1 -5.09 -0.65 21.39
N ILE A 2 -4.07 0.17 21.10
CA ILE A 2 -4.20 1.29 20.17
C ILE A 2 -4.32 0.67 18.78
N LYS A 3 -5.35 1.04 18.01
CA LYS A 3 -5.51 0.50 16.65
C LYS A 3 -4.49 1.17 15.71
N THR A 4 -3.91 0.43 14.77
CA THR A 4 -2.82 0.94 13.92
C THR A 4 -3.21 2.21 13.16
N GLU A 5 -4.46 2.29 12.69
CA GLU A 5 -5.02 3.44 11.97
C GLU A 5 -5.19 4.71 12.84
N SER A 6 -5.01 4.62 14.16
CA SER A 6 -5.09 5.77 15.07
C SER A 6 -3.74 6.41 15.35
N ARG A 7 -2.66 5.89 14.78
CA ARG A 7 -1.32 6.47 14.89
C ARG A 7 -1.17 7.62 13.88
N GLU A 8 -0.52 8.70 14.30
CA GLU A 8 -0.30 9.88 13.46
C GLU A 8 0.64 9.61 12.27
N ASP A 9 1.43 8.53 12.32
CA ASP A 9 2.36 8.11 11.26
C ASP A 9 1.74 7.09 10.27
N VAL A 10 0.42 6.92 10.30
CA VAL A 10 -0.33 6.07 9.38
C VAL A 10 -1.39 6.92 8.68
N LEU A 11 -1.19 7.16 7.38
CA LEU A 11 -2.20 7.78 6.53
C LEU A 11 -3.19 6.72 6.08
N VAL A 12 -4.48 7.03 6.22
CA VAL A 12 -5.58 6.08 5.99
C VAL A 12 -6.49 6.60 4.88
N TYR A 13 -6.55 5.86 3.78
CA TYR A 13 -7.41 6.16 2.64
C TYR A 13 -8.47 5.07 2.56
N THR A 14 -9.75 5.43 2.70
CA THR A 14 -10.85 4.45 2.69
C THR A 14 -11.91 4.88 1.67
N THR A 15 -12.38 3.93 0.87
CA THR A 15 -13.52 4.15 -0.03
C THR A 15 -14.78 4.44 0.78
N PRO A 16 -15.85 4.96 0.15
CA PRO A 16 -17.20 4.77 0.69
C PRO A 16 -17.49 3.29 0.92
N VAL A 17 -18.49 3.01 1.77
CA VAL A 17 -19.03 1.66 1.94
C VAL A 17 -19.52 1.14 0.59
N LEU A 18 -19.14 -0.08 0.24
CA LEU A 18 -19.47 -0.72 -1.01
C LEU A 18 -20.96 -1.09 -1.06
N GLU A 19 -21.62 -0.75 -2.17
CA GLU A 19 -23.03 -1.11 -2.40
C GLU A 19 -23.20 -2.54 -2.92
N GLN A 20 -22.15 -3.12 -3.48
CA GLN A 20 -22.12 -4.45 -4.07
C GLN A 20 -20.78 -5.14 -3.80
N ASP A 21 -20.75 -6.46 -3.94
CA ASP A 21 -19.53 -7.25 -3.82
C ASP A 21 -18.48 -6.81 -4.86
N VAL A 22 -17.23 -6.70 -4.44
CA VAL A 22 -16.08 -6.41 -5.30
C VAL A 22 -15.03 -7.50 -5.09
N GLU A 23 -14.79 -8.32 -6.12
CA GLU A 23 -13.73 -9.32 -6.10
C GLU A 23 -12.40 -8.72 -6.57
N VAL A 24 -11.36 -8.89 -5.73
CA VAL A 24 -9.96 -8.57 -6.05
C VAL A 24 -9.18 -9.87 -6.01
N THR A 25 -8.78 -10.37 -7.17
CA THR A 25 -8.01 -11.62 -7.30
C THR A 25 -6.85 -11.44 -8.26
N GLY A 26 -5.62 -11.48 -7.74
CA GLY A 26 -4.39 -11.33 -8.52
C GLY A 26 -3.32 -10.48 -7.80
N PRO A 27 -2.23 -10.11 -8.52
CA PRO A 27 -1.17 -9.24 -8.01
C PRO A 27 -1.65 -7.79 -7.83
N ILE A 28 -1.17 -7.14 -6.77
CA ILE A 28 -1.51 -5.76 -6.39
C ILE A 28 -0.22 -4.95 -6.31
N ALA A 29 -0.26 -3.73 -6.83
CA ALA A 29 0.81 -2.75 -6.70
C ALA A 29 0.25 -1.39 -6.30
N VAL A 30 1.04 -0.60 -5.57
CA VAL A 30 0.75 0.82 -5.29
C VAL A 30 1.77 1.67 -6.01
N HIS A 31 1.30 2.63 -6.80
CA HIS A 31 2.09 3.71 -7.35
C HIS A 31 1.95 4.91 -6.42
N LEU A 32 3.03 5.23 -5.73
CA LEU A 32 3.05 6.25 -4.67
C LEU A 32 3.98 7.38 -5.07
N TRP A 33 3.44 8.57 -5.26
CA TRP A 33 4.21 9.80 -5.30
C TRP A 33 4.47 10.28 -3.88
N ALA A 34 5.74 10.35 -3.50
CA ALA A 34 6.13 10.77 -2.16
C ALA A 34 7.45 11.52 -2.15
N SER A 35 7.61 12.38 -1.15
CA SER A 35 8.89 12.98 -0.77
C SER A 35 9.20 12.70 0.71
N SER A 36 10.49 12.75 1.05
CA SER A 36 10.98 12.57 2.40
C SER A 36 11.92 13.71 2.77
N SER A 37 11.97 14.10 4.05
CA SER A 37 13.01 14.98 4.56
C SER A 37 14.37 14.30 4.73
N ALA A 38 14.44 12.98 4.54
CA ALA A 38 15.65 12.16 4.68
C ALA A 38 16.22 11.71 3.32
N PRO A 39 17.54 11.42 3.24
CA PRO A 39 18.18 10.91 2.02
C PRO A 39 17.86 9.44 1.69
N ASP A 40 17.27 8.71 2.64
CA ASP A 40 16.68 7.39 2.44
C ASP A 40 15.56 7.17 3.47
N THR A 41 14.61 6.29 3.18
CA THR A 41 13.52 5.91 4.09
C THR A 41 12.78 4.69 3.53
N ASP A 42 11.78 4.19 4.25
CA ASP A 42 10.88 3.16 3.73
C ASP A 42 9.47 3.73 3.52
N PHE A 43 8.76 3.19 2.53
CA PHE A 43 7.31 3.37 2.37
C PHE A 43 6.65 2.00 2.38
N VAL A 44 5.65 1.86 3.23
CA VAL A 44 4.85 0.66 3.43
C VAL A 44 3.43 0.96 3.03
N ALA A 45 2.82 0.05 2.27
CA ALA A 45 1.43 0.09 1.91
C ALA A 45 0.72 -1.19 2.37
N ARG A 46 -0.48 -1.07 2.93
CA ARG A 46 -1.29 -2.21 3.41
C ARG A 46 -2.71 -2.12 2.87
N LEU A 47 -3.15 -3.17 2.18
CA LEU A 47 -4.53 -3.33 1.73
C LEU A 47 -5.36 -3.95 2.85
N VAL A 48 -6.46 -3.29 3.20
CA VAL A 48 -7.28 -3.63 4.36
C VAL A 48 -8.75 -3.75 3.94
N ASP A 49 -9.40 -4.82 4.39
CA ASP A 49 -10.85 -5.01 4.32
C ASP A 49 -11.51 -4.52 5.61
N VAL A 50 -12.32 -3.48 5.51
CA VAL A 50 -13.02 -2.87 6.65
C VAL A 50 -14.46 -3.38 6.70
N TYR A 51 -14.75 -4.14 7.74
CA TYR A 51 -16.05 -4.75 7.97
C TYR A 51 -17.04 -3.73 8.56
N PRO A 52 -18.36 -3.94 8.39
CA PRO A 52 -19.41 -3.06 8.95
C PRO A 52 -19.33 -2.86 10.47
N ASN A 53 -18.78 -3.84 11.19
CA ASN A 53 -18.61 -3.79 12.65
C ASN A 53 -17.34 -3.01 13.09
N GLY A 54 -16.58 -2.44 12.15
CA GLY A 54 -15.35 -1.72 12.40
C GLY A 54 -14.11 -2.60 12.61
N TYR A 55 -14.21 -3.91 12.36
CA TYR A 55 -13.05 -4.79 12.23
C TYR A 55 -12.29 -4.46 10.94
N ALA A 56 -10.97 -4.31 11.04
CA ALA A 56 -10.10 -3.97 9.92
C ALA A 56 -9.13 -5.14 9.70
N GLN A 57 -9.39 -5.94 8.68
CA GLN A 57 -8.58 -7.10 8.33
C GLN A 57 -7.48 -6.67 7.36
N ASN A 58 -6.22 -6.77 7.78
CA ASN A 58 -5.10 -6.67 6.85
C ASN A 58 -5.14 -7.87 5.89
N LEU A 59 -5.22 -7.60 4.59
CA LEU A 59 -5.15 -8.64 3.55
C LEU A 59 -3.70 -8.88 3.17
N ASN A 60 -3.03 -7.84 2.66
CA ASN A 60 -1.66 -7.89 2.18
C ASN A 60 -0.93 -6.58 2.49
N ASP A 61 0.39 -6.66 2.64
CA ASP A 61 1.26 -5.51 2.80
C ASP A 61 2.59 -5.67 2.06
N GLY A 62 3.08 -4.54 1.57
CA GLY A 62 4.33 -4.41 0.83
C GLY A 62 5.18 -3.27 1.36
N ILE A 63 6.46 -3.28 1.01
CA ILE A 63 7.44 -2.25 1.38
C ILE A 63 8.32 -1.92 0.19
N ILE A 64 8.70 -0.66 0.07
CA ILE A 64 9.81 -0.21 -0.77
C ILE A 64 10.74 0.65 0.08
N ARG A 65 12.04 0.34 0.03
CA ARG A 65 13.07 1.20 0.59
C ARG A 65 13.57 2.15 -0.49
N ALA A 66 13.57 3.45 -0.21
CA ALA A 66 13.66 4.51 -1.22
C ALA A 66 14.93 4.42 -2.08
N ARG A 67 16.06 3.98 -1.50
CA ARG A 67 17.29 3.75 -2.26
C ARG A 67 17.17 2.69 -3.37
N TYR A 68 16.21 1.78 -3.26
CA TYR A 68 15.95 0.69 -4.22
C TYR A 68 14.78 0.98 -5.16
N ARG A 69 14.24 2.21 -5.20
CA ARG A 69 13.05 2.58 -6.01
C ARG A 69 13.11 2.20 -7.50
N ASN A 70 14.31 2.08 -8.08
CA ASN A 70 14.52 1.69 -9.48
C ASN A 70 15.16 0.30 -9.64
N PHE A 71 15.27 -0.48 -8.57
CA PHE A 71 15.96 -1.78 -8.62
C PHE A 71 15.28 -2.78 -9.57
N SER A 72 13.94 -2.75 -9.64
CA SER A 72 13.14 -3.53 -10.60
C SER A 72 13.45 -3.19 -12.06
N LYS A 73 14.00 -1.99 -12.31
CA LYS A 73 14.43 -1.52 -13.64
C LYS A 73 15.90 -1.85 -13.94
N GLY A 74 16.59 -2.56 -13.03
CA GLY A 74 17.99 -2.94 -13.16
C GLY A 74 18.99 -1.84 -12.74
N GLU A 75 18.52 -0.77 -12.11
CA GLU A 75 19.40 0.29 -11.59
C GLU A 75 20.04 -0.09 -10.25
N GLN A 76 21.26 0.40 -10.03
CA GLN A 76 21.92 0.28 -8.74
C GLN A 76 21.23 1.16 -7.69
N PRO A 77 21.37 0.84 -6.39
CA PRO A 77 20.78 1.64 -5.34
C PRO A 77 21.33 3.07 -5.35
N THR A 78 20.45 4.06 -5.23
CA THR A 78 20.82 5.48 -5.19
C THR A 78 20.01 6.20 -4.14
N LEU A 79 20.62 7.11 -3.37
CA LEU A 79 19.89 7.92 -2.40
C LEU A 79 18.85 8.83 -3.11
N ILE A 80 17.89 9.31 -2.32
CA ILE A 80 16.93 10.34 -2.75
C ILE A 80 17.41 11.72 -2.30
N GLU A 81 17.01 12.75 -3.04
CA GLU A 81 17.22 14.14 -2.62
C GLU A 81 16.13 14.54 -1.61
N PRO A 82 16.47 14.99 -0.39
CA PRO A 82 15.48 15.46 0.58
C PRO A 82 14.55 16.53 0.01
N GLY A 83 13.24 16.36 0.22
CA GLY A 83 12.19 17.26 -0.25
C GLY A 83 11.78 17.07 -1.71
N LYS A 84 12.54 16.30 -2.51
CA LYS A 84 12.17 15.99 -3.90
C LYS A 84 11.16 14.84 -3.94
N ALA A 85 10.12 15.00 -4.75
CA ALA A 85 9.14 13.95 -5.00
C ALA A 85 9.69 12.91 -5.98
N TYR A 86 9.43 11.65 -5.68
CA TYR A 86 9.69 10.51 -6.55
C TYR A 86 8.44 9.64 -6.62
N GLU A 87 8.28 8.91 -7.72
CA GLU A 87 7.32 7.82 -7.81
C GLU A 87 7.96 6.52 -7.30
N TYR A 88 7.23 5.81 -6.45
CA TYR A 88 7.60 4.50 -5.92
C TYR A 88 6.55 3.47 -6.32
N GLU A 89 7.01 2.33 -6.82
CA GLU A 89 6.17 1.15 -7.03
C GLU A 89 6.33 0.21 -5.83
N ILE A 90 5.26 -0.02 -5.09
CA ILE A 90 5.23 -0.92 -3.94
C ILE A 90 4.48 -2.18 -4.34
N ASP A 91 5.18 -3.31 -4.40
CA ASP A 91 4.58 -4.63 -4.64
C ASP A 91 3.91 -5.14 -3.35
N LEU A 92 2.59 -5.34 -3.37
CA LEU A 92 1.79 -5.89 -2.27
C LEU A 92 1.53 -7.39 -2.46
N TRP A 93 2.23 -8.05 -3.38
CA TRP A 93 2.04 -9.44 -3.78
C TRP A 93 0.62 -9.71 -4.30
N ALA A 94 0.17 -10.96 -4.25
CA ALA A 94 -1.15 -11.36 -4.73
C ALA A 94 -2.12 -11.63 -3.57
N THR A 95 -3.39 -11.34 -3.79
CA THR A 95 -4.50 -11.75 -2.91
C THR A 95 -5.65 -12.34 -3.73
N SER A 96 -6.61 -12.96 -3.04
CA SER A 96 -7.92 -13.31 -3.58
C SER A 96 -8.95 -13.07 -2.47
N ASN A 97 -9.65 -11.94 -2.57
CA ASN A 97 -10.64 -11.51 -1.59
C ASN A 97 -11.87 -10.94 -2.28
N VAL A 98 -13.05 -11.25 -1.75
CA VAL A 98 -14.29 -10.56 -2.11
C VAL A 98 -14.62 -9.58 -0.99
N PHE A 99 -14.45 -8.29 -1.25
CA PHE A 99 -14.95 -7.24 -0.38
C PHE A 99 -16.47 -7.21 -0.51
N LYS A 100 -17.17 -7.59 0.55
CA LYS A 100 -18.62 -7.74 0.51
C LYS A 100 -19.34 -6.40 0.46
N ALA A 101 -20.56 -6.38 -0.07
CA ALA A 101 -21.46 -5.24 0.13
C ALA A 101 -21.56 -4.91 1.64
N GLY A 102 -21.45 -3.63 1.98
CA GLY A 102 -21.34 -3.15 3.36
C GLY A 102 -19.92 -3.04 3.90
N HIS A 103 -18.91 -3.62 3.24
CA HIS A 103 -17.50 -3.42 3.58
C HIS A 103 -16.95 -2.15 2.93
N ALA A 104 -15.73 -1.76 3.28
CA ALA A 104 -14.97 -0.73 2.56
C ALA A 104 -13.55 -1.21 2.27
N ILE A 105 -13.01 -0.76 1.13
CA ILE A 105 -11.61 -1.01 0.76
C ILE A 105 -10.78 0.12 1.38
N ARG A 106 -9.73 -0.25 2.12
CA ARG A 106 -8.81 0.71 2.74
C ARG A 106 -7.36 0.45 2.32
N LEU A 107 -6.63 1.54 2.13
CA LEU A 107 -5.19 1.57 1.96
C LEU A 107 -4.57 2.35 3.12
N ASP A 108 -3.71 1.69 3.88
CA ASP A 108 -2.88 2.34 4.89
C ASP A 108 -1.48 2.60 4.30
N ILE A 109 -0.97 3.82 4.42
CA ILE A 109 0.40 4.20 4.07
C ILE A 109 1.16 4.61 5.33
N THR A 110 2.36 4.06 5.50
CA THR A 110 3.27 4.37 6.61
C THR A 110 4.73 4.17 6.18
N SER A 111 5.69 4.32 7.08
CA SER A 111 7.13 4.15 6.79
C SER A 111 7.80 3.07 7.64
N SER A 112 7.03 2.21 8.29
CA SER A 112 7.58 1.04 8.98
C SER A 112 6.55 -0.08 9.17
N ASN A 113 7.01 -1.33 9.17
CA ASN A 113 6.22 -2.48 9.61
C ASN A 113 7.17 -3.49 10.29
N PHE A 114 7.63 -3.10 11.48
CA PHE A 114 8.48 -3.92 12.34
C PHE A 114 7.63 -4.91 13.15
N PRO A 115 8.07 -6.17 13.36
CA PRO A 115 9.36 -6.74 13.00
C PRO A 115 9.39 -7.45 11.64
N ARG A 116 8.35 -7.30 10.81
CA ARG A 116 8.29 -7.96 9.49
C ARG A 116 9.44 -7.52 8.59
N TRP A 117 9.75 -6.22 8.60
CA TRP A 117 10.96 -5.66 7.98
C TRP A 117 11.80 -4.90 9.02
N ASP A 118 13.11 -4.85 8.78
CA ASP A 118 14.03 -4.00 9.53
C ASP A 118 13.64 -2.53 9.36
N ARG A 119 13.83 -1.74 10.41
CA ARG A 119 13.55 -0.30 10.35
C ARG A 119 14.65 0.39 9.55
N ASN A 120 14.28 1.28 8.64
CA ASN A 120 15.24 2.20 8.03
C ASN A 120 15.73 3.25 9.04
N PRO A 121 17.04 3.47 9.19
CA PRO A 121 17.61 4.54 10.02
C PRO A 121 17.31 5.96 9.53
N ASN A 122 16.94 6.12 8.26
CA ASN A 122 16.71 7.38 7.56
C ASN A 122 17.96 8.27 7.35
N THR A 123 19.16 7.70 7.48
CA THR A 123 20.44 8.41 7.33
C THR A 123 21.04 8.30 5.93
N GLY A 124 20.67 7.25 5.18
CA GLY A 124 21.30 6.90 3.91
C GLY A 124 22.60 6.11 4.03
N HIS A 125 23.08 5.83 5.25
CA HIS A 125 24.25 4.97 5.48
C HIS A 125 23.99 3.52 5.05
N ASP A 126 25.06 2.72 5.03
CA ASP A 126 24.97 1.30 4.71
C ASP A 126 24.03 0.56 5.67
N ILE A 127 23.21 -0.33 5.11
CA ILE A 127 22.17 -1.04 5.86
C ILE A 127 22.84 -1.90 6.94
N GLY A 128 22.35 -1.75 8.17
CA GLY A 128 22.84 -2.52 9.32
C GLY A 128 24.19 -2.06 9.89
N ALA A 129 24.79 -1.01 9.33
CA ALA A 129 26.03 -0.43 9.82
C ALA A 129 25.82 0.79 10.74
N ASP A 130 24.58 1.25 10.86
CA ASP A 130 24.25 2.51 11.50
C ASP A 130 23.85 2.33 12.98
N ASP A 131 24.47 3.09 13.85
CA ASP A 131 24.05 3.28 15.24
C ASP A 131 23.25 4.59 15.44
N GLU A 132 23.14 5.42 14.39
CA GLU A 132 22.35 6.64 14.38
C GLU A 132 20.95 6.41 13.78
N LEU A 133 19.98 7.19 14.26
CA LEU A 133 18.62 7.21 13.73
C LEU A 133 18.18 8.66 13.51
N ALA A 134 17.65 8.95 12.34
CA ALA A 134 17.06 10.25 12.01
C ALA A 134 15.54 10.16 11.94
N VAL A 135 14.85 11.17 12.48
CA VAL A 135 13.42 11.36 12.24
C VAL A 135 13.23 11.87 10.81
N ALA A 136 12.39 11.19 10.03
CA ALA A 136 12.05 11.58 8.67
C ALA A 136 10.58 12.03 8.58
N HIS A 137 10.35 13.17 7.94
CA HIS A 137 9.02 13.67 7.62
C HIS A 137 8.66 13.27 6.20
N GLN A 138 7.55 12.56 6.07
CA GLN A 138 7.08 12.00 4.80
C GLN A 138 5.93 12.86 4.28
N THR A 139 5.90 13.11 2.97
CA THR A 139 4.79 13.76 2.29
C THR A 139 4.29 12.86 1.17
N ILE A 140 3.01 12.50 1.21
CA ILE A 140 2.35 11.72 0.17
C ILE A 140 1.55 12.66 -0.72
N LEU A 141 1.82 12.62 -2.02
CA LEU A 141 1.21 13.46 -3.04
C LEU A 141 0.17 12.66 -3.81
N HIS A 142 -0.98 13.27 -4.12
CA HIS A 142 -2.08 12.62 -4.84
C HIS A 142 -2.91 13.65 -5.62
N ASP A 143 -2.24 14.70 -6.09
CA ASP A 143 -2.79 15.72 -6.98
C ASP A 143 -2.73 15.27 -8.46
N SER A 144 -3.16 16.13 -9.38
CA SER A 144 -3.22 15.80 -10.81
C SER A 144 -1.85 15.61 -11.48
N GLU A 145 -0.79 16.22 -10.95
CA GLU A 145 0.58 16.06 -11.46
C GLU A 145 1.26 14.85 -10.83
N HIS A 146 0.81 14.43 -9.64
CA HIS A 146 1.34 13.32 -8.85
C HIS A 146 0.23 12.31 -8.49
N PRO A 147 -0.36 11.62 -9.47
CA PRO A 147 -1.50 10.76 -9.23
C PRO A 147 -1.08 9.46 -8.53
N SER A 148 -1.01 9.44 -7.20
CA SER A 148 -0.85 8.20 -6.44
C SER A 148 -2.11 7.32 -6.55
N TYR A 149 -1.92 6.02 -6.80
CA TYR A 149 -3.04 5.07 -6.91
C TYR A 149 -2.62 3.64 -6.53
N ILE A 150 -3.61 2.80 -6.30
CA ILE A 150 -3.46 1.35 -6.14
C ILE A 150 -4.05 0.64 -7.36
N VAL A 151 -3.33 -0.37 -7.87
CA VAL A 151 -3.80 -1.28 -8.91
C VAL A 151 -4.48 -2.47 -8.25
N LEU A 152 -5.79 -2.59 -8.44
CA LEU A 152 -6.58 -3.72 -7.96
C LEU A 152 -7.01 -4.61 -9.15
N PRO A 153 -6.67 -5.90 -9.17
CA PRO A 153 -7.12 -6.83 -10.20
C PRO A 153 -8.59 -7.22 -9.95
N ILE A 154 -9.51 -6.39 -10.42
CA ILE A 154 -10.96 -6.61 -10.28
C ILE A 154 -11.42 -7.75 -11.20
N VAL A 155 -12.04 -8.77 -10.62
CA VAL A 155 -12.68 -9.85 -11.39
C VAL A 155 -14.16 -9.47 -11.62
N PRO A 156 -14.62 -9.39 -12.87
CA PRO A 156 -16.02 -9.11 -13.15
C PRO A 156 -16.93 -10.24 -12.63
N ILE A 157 -17.96 -9.88 -11.87
CA ILE A 157 -19.01 -10.83 -11.48
C ILE A 157 -19.87 -11.10 -12.72
N VAL A 158 -19.62 -12.22 -13.40
CA VAL A 158 -20.51 -12.72 -14.45
C VAL A 158 -21.59 -13.55 -13.77
N ALA A 159 -22.86 -13.18 -13.92
CA ALA A 159 -23.96 -13.99 -13.44
C ALA A 159 -23.85 -15.40 -14.07
N PRO A 160 -24.05 -16.48 -13.29
CA PRO A 160 -24.01 -17.83 -13.86
C PRO A 160 -25.05 -17.93 -14.99
N PRO A 161 -24.76 -18.67 -16.08
CA PRO A 161 -25.72 -18.85 -17.15
C PRO A 161 -27.02 -19.41 -16.55
N THR A 162 -28.13 -18.74 -16.82
CA THR A 162 -29.46 -19.22 -16.45
C THR A 162 -29.65 -20.62 -17.02
N ALA A 163 -29.98 -21.59 -16.16
CA ALA A 163 -30.28 -22.94 -16.60
C ALA A 163 -31.35 -22.90 -17.70
N PRO A 164 -31.22 -23.70 -18.78
CA PRO A 164 -32.27 -23.80 -19.78
C PRO A 164 -33.57 -24.24 -19.10
N PRO A 165 -34.74 -23.73 -19.52
CA PRO A 165 -36.01 -24.18 -18.99
C PRO A 165 -36.14 -25.70 -19.18
N PRO A 166 -36.79 -26.42 -18.22
CA PRO A 166 -36.99 -27.86 -18.36
C PRO A 166 -37.72 -28.18 -19.66
N GLU A 167 -37.24 -29.19 -20.39
CA GLU A 167 -37.95 -29.73 -21.56
C GLU A 167 -39.35 -30.21 -21.14
N GLN A 168 -40.37 -29.81 -21.89
CA GLN A 168 -41.75 -30.29 -21.75
C GLN A 168 -41.97 -31.58 -22.54
#